data_AF-A0A349B7Z5-F1
#
_entry.id   AF-A0A349B7Z5-F1
#
_cell.length_a   1.000
_cell.length_b   1.000
_cell.length_c   1.000
_cell.angle_alpha   90.00
_cell.angle_beta   90.00
_cell.angle_gamma   90.00
#
_symmetry.space_group_name_H-M   'P 1'
#
loop_
_entity.id
_entity.type
_entity.pdbx_description
1 polymer ?
#
loop_
_entity_poly.entity_id
_entity_poly.type
_entity_poly.pdbx_seq_one_letter_code
_entity_poly.pdbx_strand_id
1 'polypeptide(L)' 'DIFRNNCTKNGLVPVQVDAETGERLMRMVEDDPTTVFQIDIASRSLRAGDIETTFPLDEGTQHRFLEGLDDIG' A
#
# COMPACT_ATOMS: atom_id res chain seq x y z
N ASP A 1 -3.48 12.52 7.29
CA ASP A 1 -3.73 11.64 8.45
C ASP A 1 -5.17 11.14 8.60
N ILE A 2 -6.20 12.00 8.52
CA ILE A 2 -7.61 11.55 8.61
C ILE A 2 -7.95 10.47 7.58
N PHE A 3 -7.57 10.68 6.31
CA PHE A 3 -7.78 9.70 5.24
C PHE A 3 -7.08 8.37 5.55
N ARG A 4 -5.79 8.40 5.93
CA ARG A 4 -5.01 7.21 6.32
C ARG A 4 -5.70 6.41 7.42
N ASN A 5 -6.19 7.08 8.46
CA ASN A 5 -6.88 6.45 9.58
C ASN A 5 -8.24 5.84 9.17
N ASN A 6 -8.93 6.45 8.22
CA ASN A 6 -10.18 5.89 7.70
C ASN A 6 -9.94 4.72 6.74
N CYS A 7 -8.87 4.73 5.94
CA CYS A 7 -8.51 3.62 5.06
C CYS A 7 -8.33 2.33 5.88
N THR A 8 -7.55 2.40 6.94
CA THR A 8 -7.20 1.24 7.76
C THR A 8 -8.40 0.65 8.51
N LYS A 9 -9.41 1.48 8.83
CA LYS A 9 -10.68 1.02 9.42
C LYS A 9 -11.64 0.37 8.43
N ASN A 10 -11.42 0.58 7.12
CA ASN A 10 -12.28 0.06 6.05
C ASN A 10 -11.55 -1.02 5.23
N GLY A 11 -10.52 -1.66 5.77
CA GLY A 11 -9.77 -2.70 5.07
C GLY A 11 -8.93 -2.21 3.88
N LEU A 12 -8.69 -0.89 3.74
CA LEU A 12 -7.86 -0.31 2.70
C LEU A 12 -6.46 -0.03 3.23
N VAL A 13 -5.43 -0.54 2.56
CA VAL A 13 -4.03 -0.37 2.94
C VAL A 13 -3.47 0.90 2.29
N PRO A 14 -3.12 1.95 3.07
CA PRO A 14 -2.53 3.16 2.52
C PRO A 14 -1.03 2.96 2.26
N VAL A 15 -0.66 2.67 1.01
CA VAL A 15 0.74 2.53 0.59
C VAL A 15 1.31 3.91 0.29
N GLN A 16 2.12 4.45 1.21
CA GLN A 16 2.79 5.73 1.04
C GLN A 16 4.19 5.53 0.47
N VAL A 17 4.50 6.22 -0.62
CA VAL A 17 5.82 6.26 -1.26
C VAL A 17 6.32 7.70 -1.37
N ASP A 18 7.62 7.88 -1.62
CA ASP A 18 8.16 9.19 -1.97
C ASP A 18 7.65 9.68 -3.35
N ALA A 19 7.84 10.97 -3.63
CA ALA A 19 7.32 11.60 -4.83
C ALA A 19 7.92 11.01 -6.12
N GLU A 20 9.22 10.70 -6.13
CA GLU A 20 9.91 10.15 -7.30
C GLU A 20 9.36 8.76 -7.66
N THR A 21 9.21 7.90 -6.66
CA THR A 21 8.59 6.58 -6.81
C THR A 21 7.14 6.70 -7.26
N GLY A 22 6.37 7.62 -6.67
CA GLY A 22 4.97 7.87 -7.05
C GLY A 22 4.83 8.27 -8.51
N GLU A 23 5.67 9.18 -9.01
CA GLU A 23 5.68 9.56 -10.42
C GLU A 23 6.02 8.40 -11.35
N ARG A 24 7.01 7.58 -10.99
CA ARG A 24 7.38 6.41 -11.79
C ARG A 24 6.23 5.41 -11.88
N LEU A 25 5.56 5.12 -10.77
CA LEU A 25 4.42 4.20 -10.73
C LEU A 25 3.24 4.74 -11.56
N MET A 26 2.99 6.05 -11.55
CA MET A 26 1.97 6.67 -12.39
C MET A 26 2.31 6.50 -13.88
N ARG A 27 3.55 6.80 -14.29
CA ARG A 27 3.99 6.62 -15.68
C ARG A 27 3.86 5.18 -16.16
N MET A 28 4.18 4.20 -15.30
CA MET A 28 4.00 2.78 -15.65
C MET A 28 2.55 2.44 -16.00
N VAL A 29 1.58 2.98 -15.27
CA VAL A 29 0.14 2.76 -15.54
C VAL A 29 -0.32 3.52 -16.79
N GLU A 30 0.23 4.71 -17.04
CA GLU A 30 -0.03 5.47 -18.27
C GLU A 30 0.48 4.72 -19.51
N ASP A 31 1.67 4.12 -19.43
CA ASP A 31 2.29 3.34 -20.52
C ASP A 31 1.61 1.98 -20.69
N ASP A 32 1.32 1.28 -19.60
CA ASP A 32 0.61 -0.01 -19.58
C ASP A 32 -0.47 -0.02 -18.47
N PRO A 33 -1.74 0.19 -18.85
CA PRO A 33 -2.88 0.13 -17.92
C PRO A 33 -3.09 -1.24 -17.26
N THR A 34 -2.43 -2.29 -17.73
CA THR A 34 -2.48 -3.64 -17.17
C THR A 34 -1.37 -3.91 -16.14
N THR A 35 -0.56 -2.90 -15.81
CA THR A 35 0.50 -2.97 -14.80
C THR A 35 -0.02 -3.58 -13.49
N VAL A 36 0.67 -4.63 -13.03
CA VAL A 36 0.34 -5.33 -11.78
C VAL A 36 1.16 -4.75 -10.63
N PHE A 37 0.46 -4.44 -9.54
CA PHE A 37 1.04 -4.01 -8.27
C PHE A 37 0.90 -5.14 -7.25
N GLN A 38 2.01 -5.54 -6.65
CA GLN A 38 2.03 -6.49 -5.55
C GLN A 38 2.29 -5.74 -4.25
N ILE A 39 1.34 -5.82 -3.32
CA ILE A 39 1.46 -5.28 -1.96
C ILE A 39 1.63 -6.45 -0.99
N ASP A 40 2.74 -6.47 -0.26
CA ASP A 40 2.98 -7.42 0.82
C ASP A 40 2.93 -6.69 2.17
N ILE A 41 1.95 -7.05 2.99
CA ILE A 41 1.71 -6.46 4.30
C ILE A 41 2.71 -6.96 5.34
N ALA A 42 3.18 -8.19 5.23
CA ALA A 42 4.11 -8.77 6.19
C ALA A 42 5.50 -8.12 6.08
N SER A 43 5.98 -7.89 4.87
CA SER A 43 7.24 -7.18 4.61
C SER A 43 7.08 -5.65 4.52
N ARG A 44 5.84 -5.15 4.40
CA ARG A 44 5.52 -3.74 4.10
C ARG A 44 6.16 -3.28 2.79
N SER A 45 6.15 -4.15 1.79
CA SER A 45 6.75 -3.88 0.47
C SER A 45 5.71 -3.69 -0.63
N LEU A 46 6.00 -2.78 -1.54
CA LEU A 46 5.34 -2.61 -2.83
C LEU A 46 6.31 -3.06 -3.92
N ARG A 47 5.81 -3.86 -4.87
CA ARG A 47 6.50 -4.20 -6.11
C ARG A 47 5.62 -3.89 -7.32
N ALA A 48 6.20 -3.26 -8.33
CA ALA A 48 5.59 -3.05 -9.64
C ALA A 48 6.70 -2.95 -10.69
N GLY A 49 6.72 -3.84 -11.67
CA GLY A 49 7.79 -3.89 -12.68
C GLY A 49 9.18 -4.04 -12.05
N ASP A 50 10.04 -3.04 -12.26
CA ASP A 50 11.40 -2.95 -11.70
C ASP A 50 11.48 -2.22 -10.36
N ILE A 51 10.36 -1.67 -9.87
CA ILE A 51 10.29 -0.95 -8.61
C ILE A 51 10.04 -1.93 -7.48
N GLU A 52 10.90 -1.87 -6.47
CA GLU A 52 10.69 -2.50 -5.16
C GLU A 52 11.00 -1.48 -4.07
N THR A 53 10.02 -1.20 -3.22
CA THR A 53 10.17 -0.24 -2.12
C THR A 53 9.38 -0.69 -0.89
N THR A 54 9.70 -0.13 0.27
CA THR A 54 8.93 -0.31 1.49
C THR A 54 8.10 0.92 1.80
N PHE A 55 6.95 0.73 2.42
CA PHE A 55 6.07 1.83 2.84
C PHE A 55 5.85 1.81 4.36
N PRO A 56 5.61 2.97 4.98
CA PRO A 56 5.31 3.03 6.40
C PRO A 56 3.95 2.40 6.70
N LEU A 57 3.93 1.48 7.65
CA LEU A 57 2.73 0.90 8.23
C LEU A 57 3.00 0.67 9.71
N ASP A 58 2.14 1.19 10.59
CA ASP A 58 2.29 0.96 12.02
C ASP A 58 2.00 -0.51 12.36
N GLU A 59 2.70 -1.05 13.35
CA GLU A 59 2.65 -2.47 13.71
C GLU A 59 1.23 -2.93 14.08
N GLY A 60 0.46 -2.07 14.76
CA GLY A 60 -0.92 -2.37 15.14
C GLY A 60 -1.82 -2.55 13.93
N THR A 61 -1.73 -1.64 12.96
CA THR A 61 -2.45 -1.74 11.69
C THR A 61 -1.97 -2.93 10.87
N GLN A 62 -0.67 -3.18 10.79
CA GLN A 62 -0.10 -4.34 10.11
C GLN A 62 -0.66 -5.64 10.67
N HIS A 63 -0.66 -5.78 11.99
CA HIS A 63 -1.20 -6.96 12.67
C HIS A 63 -2.69 -7.14 12.39
N ARG A 64 -3.50 -6.06 12.45
CA ARG A 64 -4.94 -6.15 12.12
C ARG A 64 -5.19 -6.67 10.71
N PHE A 65 -4.42 -6.18 9.72
CA PHE A 65 -4.52 -6.67 8.35
C PHE A 65 -4.10 -8.13 8.19
N LEU A 66 -3.03 -8.57 8.87
CA LEU A 66 -2.55 -9.95 8.79
C LEU A 66 -3.49 -10.95 9.47
N GLU A 67 -4.15 -10.54 10.56
CA GLU A 67 -5.09 -11.38 11.31
C GLU A 67 -6.53 -11.32 10.77
N GLY A 68 -6.80 -10.49 9.76
CA GLY A 68 -8.15 -10.28 9.22
C GLY A 68 -9.11 -9.67 10.23
N LEU A 69 -8.59 -8.92 11.21
CA LEU A 69 -9.37 -8.25 12.24
C LEU A 69 -9.92 -6.94 11.66
N ASP A 70 -11.10 -7.01 11.04
CA ASP A 70 -11.86 -5.83 10.65
C ASP A 70 -12.47 -5.16 11.89
N ASP A 71 -12.17 -3.88 12.11
CA ASP A 71 -12.85 -2.99 13.07
C ASP A 71 -14.26 -2.59 12.55
N ILE A 72 -15.01 -3.52 11.96
CA ILE A 72 -16.43 -3.35 11.66
C ILE A 72 -17.22 -4.23 12.63
N GLY A 73 -17.39 -3.69 13.84
CA GLY A 73 -18.36 -4.12 14.85
C GLY A 73 -19.23 -2.94 15.25
#